data_AF-A0A1J5QN56-F1
#
_entry.id   AF-A0A1J5QN56-F1
#
_cell.length_a   1.000
_cell.length_b   1.000
_cell.length_c   1.000
_cell.angle_alpha   90.00
_cell.angle_beta   90.00
_cell.angle_gamma   90.00
#
_symmetry.space_group_name_H-M   'P 1'
#
loop_
_entity.id
_entity.type
_entity.pdbx_description
1 polymer ?
#
loop_
_entity_poly.entity_id
_entity_poly.type
_entity_poly.pdbx_seq_one_letter_code
_entity_poly.pdbx_strand_id
1 'polypeptide(L)'
;MAAATYQNVGFFSPPYHIASTFISPSTLMTSMKNAMAGDAFTFVAGPAVLGAIIHMMIGAMYGVMFALVAVALRLRGAVLVAAGFLWGATAFLVSSFVALPLAAKIFGSGDQITHMAATVGYGTFLTEHPLFGLALGLMLASRRLVARD
;
A
#
# COMPACT_ATOMS: atom_id res chain seq x y z
N MET A 1 -3.37 -12.53 -2.25
CA MET A 1 -2.76 -13.80 -2.70
C MET A 1 -1.30 -13.91 -2.30
N ALA A 2 -0.44 -12.92 -2.64
CA ALA A 2 0.99 -12.97 -2.34
C ALA A 2 1.34 -13.29 -0.87
N ALA A 3 0.64 -12.70 0.09
CA ALA A 3 0.84 -12.96 1.53
C ALA A 3 0.60 -14.45 1.90
N ALA A 4 -0.50 -15.04 1.43
CA ALA A 4 -0.83 -16.45 1.69
C ALA A 4 0.08 -17.43 0.93
N THR A 5 0.44 -17.09 -0.31
CA THR A 5 1.22 -17.99 -1.18
C THR A 5 2.72 -17.94 -0.92
N TYR A 6 3.28 -16.76 -0.63
CA TYR A 6 4.73 -16.56 -0.52
C TYR A 6 5.22 -16.35 0.91
N GLN A 7 4.34 -15.94 1.82
CA GLN A 7 4.71 -15.63 3.20
C GLN A 7 4.09 -16.55 4.23
N ASN A 8 3.21 -17.48 3.80
CA ASN A 8 2.48 -18.39 4.67
C ASN A 8 1.74 -17.68 5.82
N VAL A 9 1.27 -16.45 5.58
CA VAL A 9 0.41 -15.70 6.51
C VAL A 9 -1.03 -15.70 6.01
N GLY A 10 -1.99 -15.38 6.88
CA GLY A 10 -3.40 -15.37 6.50
C GLY A 10 -3.69 -14.37 5.38
N PHE A 11 -4.67 -14.66 4.52
CA PHE A 11 -5.06 -13.81 3.39
C PHE A 11 -5.39 -12.37 3.83
N PHE A 12 -6.02 -12.22 4.99
CA PHE A 12 -6.40 -10.93 5.58
C PHE A 12 -5.33 -10.35 6.53
N SER A 13 -4.17 -10.99 6.68
CA SER A 13 -3.08 -10.46 7.50
C SER A 13 -2.62 -9.06 7.05
N PRO A 14 -2.50 -8.72 5.74
CA PRO A 14 -2.08 -7.38 5.33
C PRO A 14 -2.96 -6.23 5.88
N PRO A 15 -4.30 -6.23 5.74
CA PRO A 15 -5.11 -5.18 6.35
C PRO A 15 -5.05 -5.21 7.89
N TYR A 16 -4.91 -6.37 8.55
CA TYR A 16 -4.70 -6.41 10.01
C TYR A 16 -3.37 -5.78 10.44
N HIS A 17 -2.34 -5.97 9.62
CA HIS A 17 -1.04 -5.38 9.83
C HIS A 17 -1.11 -3.86 9.75
N ILE A 18 -1.82 -3.31 8.77
CA ILE A 18 -2.06 -1.86 8.66
C ILE A 18 -2.89 -1.35 9.83
N ALA A 19 -3.97 -2.05 10.19
CA ALA A 19 -4.81 -1.68 11.33
C ALA A 19 -4.03 -1.65 12.64
N SER A 20 -3.02 -2.52 12.81
CA SER A 20 -2.17 -2.57 14.02
C SER A 20 -1.38 -1.28 14.28
N THR A 21 -1.36 -0.34 13.33
CA THR A 21 -0.88 1.03 13.56
C THR A 21 -1.70 1.74 14.64
N PHE A 22 -3.01 1.48 14.72
CA PHE A 22 -3.95 2.23 15.57
C PHE A 22 -4.66 1.37 16.61
N ILE A 23 -4.69 0.05 16.41
CA ILE A 23 -5.37 -0.89 17.31
C ILE A 23 -4.45 -2.05 17.69
N SER A 24 -4.88 -2.87 18.65
CA SER A 24 -4.13 -4.06 19.08
C SER A 24 -3.73 -4.98 17.91
N PRO A 25 -2.50 -5.53 17.90
CA PRO A 25 -2.05 -6.47 16.88
C PRO A 25 -2.62 -7.90 17.06
N SER A 26 -3.45 -8.14 18.08
CA SER A 26 -3.99 -9.48 18.40
C SER A 26 -4.65 -10.19 17.21
N THR A 27 -5.42 -9.47 16.40
CA THR A 27 -6.07 -10.02 15.20
C THR A 27 -5.05 -10.43 14.12
N LEU A 28 -4.00 -9.64 13.91
CA LEU A 28 -2.89 -9.99 13.02
C LEU A 28 -2.22 -11.29 13.49
N MET A 29 -1.83 -11.34 14.77
CA MET A 29 -1.16 -12.50 15.36
C MET A 29 -2.03 -13.76 15.28
N THR A 30 -3.34 -13.64 15.50
CA THR A 30 -4.29 -14.74 15.37
C THR A 30 -4.39 -15.22 13.92
N SER A 31 -4.51 -14.29 12.96
CA SER A 31 -4.55 -14.63 11.53
C SER A 31 -3.29 -15.35 11.06
N MET A 32 -2.10 -14.92 11.52
CA MET A 32 -0.84 -15.58 11.22
C MET A 32 -0.75 -16.98 11.85
N LYS A 33 -1.12 -17.12 13.13
CA LYS A 33 -1.14 -18.41 13.83
C LYS A 33 -2.06 -19.42 13.16
N ASN A 34 -3.26 -19.00 12.76
CA ASN A 34 -4.23 -19.86 12.10
C ASN A 34 -3.74 -20.28 10.71
N ALA A 35 -3.10 -19.38 9.97
CA ALA A 35 -2.50 -19.71 8.67
C ALA A 35 -1.41 -20.79 8.79
N MET A 36 -0.57 -20.72 9.84
CA MET A 36 0.41 -21.76 10.14
C MET A 36 -0.24 -23.11 10.52
N ALA A 37 -1.47 -23.09 11.04
CA ALA A 37 -2.26 -24.28 11.35
C ALA A 37 -3.11 -24.78 10.16
N GLY A 38 -3.00 -24.15 8.98
CA GLY A 38 -3.71 -24.53 7.76
C GLY A 38 -4.99 -23.74 7.48
N ASP A 39 -5.42 -22.84 8.37
CA ASP A 39 -6.53 -21.91 8.13
C ASP A 39 -6.00 -20.55 7.63
N ALA A 40 -5.91 -20.41 6.31
CA ALA A 40 -5.45 -19.18 5.68
C ALA A 40 -6.50 -18.04 5.68
N PHE A 41 -7.76 -18.28 6.07
CA PHE A 41 -8.88 -17.36 5.83
C PHE A 41 -9.58 -16.86 7.09
N THR A 42 -8.85 -16.76 8.21
CA THR A 42 -9.37 -16.09 9.41
C THR A 42 -9.76 -14.63 9.11
N PHE A 43 -11.07 -14.35 9.18
CA PHE A 43 -11.65 -13.04 8.89
C PHE A 43 -12.31 -12.42 10.13
N VAL A 44 -11.86 -11.22 10.49
CA VAL A 44 -12.45 -10.32 11.48
C VAL A 44 -12.74 -8.98 10.81
N ALA A 45 -14.02 -8.62 10.71
CA ALA A 45 -14.48 -7.49 9.89
C ALA A 45 -13.90 -6.13 10.32
N GLY A 46 -13.92 -5.80 11.62
CA GLY A 46 -13.50 -4.48 12.12
C GLY A 46 -12.06 -4.12 11.73
N PRO A 47 -11.05 -4.91 12.13
CA PRO A 47 -9.67 -4.69 11.73
C PRO A 47 -9.44 -4.76 10.21
N ALA A 48 -10.18 -5.61 9.48
CA ALA A 48 -10.03 -5.73 8.03
C ALA A 48 -10.46 -4.44 7.32
N VAL A 49 -11.64 -3.93 7.70
CA VAL A 49 -12.20 -2.68 7.16
C VAL A 49 -11.34 -1.50 7.54
N LEU A 50 -10.90 -1.40 8.80
CA LEU A 50 -10.03 -0.31 9.25
C LEU A 50 -8.71 -0.28 8.46
N GLY A 51 -8.05 -1.43 8.33
CA GLY A 51 -6.81 -1.56 7.56
C GLY A 51 -6.99 -1.18 6.09
N ALA A 52 -8.08 -1.64 5.48
CA ALA A 52 -8.41 -1.29 4.09
C ALA A 52 -8.66 0.21 3.92
N ILE A 53 -9.41 0.85 4.82
CA ILE A 53 -9.66 2.30 4.78
C ILE A 53 -8.34 3.07 4.86
N ILE A 54 -7.48 2.74 5.84
CA ILE A 54 -6.19 3.40 6.00
C ILE A 54 -5.35 3.23 4.73
N HIS A 55 -5.27 2.01 4.19
CA HIS A 55 -4.53 1.74 2.96
C HIS A 55 -5.03 2.57 1.79
N MET A 56 -6.35 2.62 1.59
CA MET A 56 -6.98 3.40 0.52
C MET A 56 -6.77 4.90 0.70
N MET A 57 -6.83 5.42 1.93
CA MET A 57 -6.60 6.83 2.22
C MET A 57 -5.17 7.27 1.90
N ILE A 58 -4.17 6.45 2.27
CA ILE A 58 -2.77 6.71 1.96
C ILE A 58 -2.52 6.61 0.44
N GLY A 59 -3.08 5.60 -0.23
CA GLY A 59 -3.04 5.48 -1.69
C GLY A 59 -3.65 6.69 -2.40
N ALA A 60 -4.82 7.16 -1.94
CA ALA A 60 -5.48 8.34 -2.48
C ALA A 60 -4.63 9.61 -2.27
N MET A 61 -4.02 9.78 -1.08
CA MET A 61 -3.12 10.90 -0.79
C MET A 61 -1.93 10.94 -1.78
N TYR A 62 -1.23 9.82 -1.98
CA TYR A 62 -0.15 9.75 -2.97
C TYR A 62 -0.65 10.01 -4.39
N GLY A 63 -1.85 9.54 -4.75
CA GLY A 63 -2.46 9.80 -6.06
C GLY A 63 -2.79 11.27 -6.30
N VAL A 64 -3.33 11.96 -5.28
CA VAL A 64 -3.58 13.41 -5.33
C VAL A 64 -2.27 14.18 -5.49
N MET A 65 -1.24 13.85 -4.71
CA MET A 65 0.08 14.48 -4.82
C MET A 65 0.66 14.30 -6.23
N PHE A 66 0.59 13.10 -6.79
CA PHE A 66 1.01 12.85 -8.17
C PHE A 66 0.24 13.70 -9.19
N ALA A 67 -1.09 13.76 -9.07
CA ALA A 67 -1.92 14.55 -9.98
C ALA A 67 -1.55 16.04 -9.93
N LEU A 68 -1.30 16.59 -8.74
CA LEU A 68 -0.84 17.97 -8.57
C LEU A 68 0.52 18.21 -9.23
N VAL A 69 1.49 17.32 -9.03
CA VAL A 69 2.81 17.39 -9.68
C VAL A 69 2.69 17.29 -11.20
N ALA A 70 1.89 16.35 -11.70
CA ALA A 70 1.66 16.16 -13.12
C ALA A 70 0.99 17.37 -13.79
N VAL A 71 0.10 18.06 -13.07
CA VAL A 71 -0.52 19.32 -13.52
C VAL A 71 0.50 20.45 -13.52
N ALA A 72 1.24 20.63 -12.42
CA ALA A 72 2.25 21.68 -12.28
C ALA A 72 3.33 21.60 -13.36
N LEU A 73 3.81 20.38 -13.65
CA LEU A 73 4.81 20.10 -14.67
C LEU A 73 4.21 19.90 -16.08
N ARG A 74 2.89 20.03 -16.22
CA ARG A 74 2.15 19.89 -17.48
C ARG A 74 2.43 18.58 -18.23
N LEU A 75 2.69 17.49 -17.50
CA LEU A 75 3.02 16.17 -18.06
C LEU A 75 1.86 15.62 -18.89
N ARG A 76 2.14 14.96 -20.03
CA ARG A 76 1.14 14.44 -20.97
C ARG A 76 1.60 13.14 -21.64
N GLY A 77 0.66 12.39 -22.21
CA GLY A 77 0.94 11.21 -23.05
C GLY A 77 1.81 10.17 -22.36
N ALA A 78 2.74 9.57 -23.09
CA ALA A 78 3.66 8.54 -22.57
C ALA A 78 4.53 9.06 -21.41
N VAL A 79 4.91 10.35 -21.41
CA VAL A 79 5.70 10.95 -20.32
C VAL A 79 4.93 10.93 -19.00
N LEU A 80 3.62 11.17 -19.03
CA LEU A 80 2.77 11.09 -17.84
C LEU A 80 2.71 9.67 -17.27
N VAL A 81 2.65 8.66 -18.14
CA VAL A 81 2.63 7.24 -17.74
C VAL A 81 3.96 6.84 -17.12
N ALA A 82 5.08 7.19 -17.75
CA ALA A 82 6.42 6.93 -17.22
C ALA A 82 6.67 7.66 -15.89
N ALA A 83 6.23 8.92 -15.77
CA ALA A 83 6.29 9.67 -14.52
C ALA A 83 5.44 9.02 -13.42
N GLY A 84 4.28 8.44 -13.78
CA GLY A 84 3.46 7.66 -12.86
C GLY A 84 4.21 6.45 -12.29
N PHE A 85 4.84 5.65 -13.16
CA PHE A 85 5.65 4.52 -12.72
C PHE A 85 6.77 4.95 -11.74
N LEU A 86 7.52 6.00 -12.08
CA LEU A 86 8.58 6.56 -11.22
C LEU A 86 8.04 7.16 -9.92
N TRP A 87 6.85 7.76 -9.95
CA TRP A 87 6.16 8.23 -8.76
C TRP A 87 5.81 7.07 -7.84
N GLY A 88 5.31 5.96 -8.39
CA GLY A 88 5.08 4.73 -7.64
C GLY A 88 6.35 4.22 -6.96
N ALA A 89 7.47 4.15 -7.67
CA ALA A 89 8.76 3.78 -7.07
C ALA A 89 9.18 4.75 -5.94
N THR A 90 8.95 6.05 -6.12
CA THR A 90 9.17 7.06 -5.08
C THR A 90 8.27 6.82 -3.86
N ALA A 91 6.99 6.51 -4.07
CA ALA A 91 6.06 6.21 -2.99
C ALA A 91 6.51 4.98 -2.18
N PHE A 92 7.05 3.95 -2.83
CA PHE A 92 7.69 2.81 -2.15
C PHE A 92 8.86 3.25 -1.27
N LEU A 93 9.78 4.07 -1.79
CA LEU A 93 10.95 4.54 -1.03
C LEU A 93 10.52 5.37 0.18
N VAL A 94 9.63 6.35 -0.04
CA VAL A 94 9.12 7.21 1.03
C VAL A 94 8.37 6.38 2.07
N SER A 95 7.52 5.45 1.65
CA SER A 95 6.76 4.61 2.57
C SER A 95 7.69 3.74 3.41
N SER A 96 8.64 3.06 2.78
CA SER A 96 9.55 2.10 3.43
C SER A 96 10.51 2.76 4.41
N PHE A 97 11.05 3.93 4.06
CA PHE A 97 12.17 4.53 4.79
C PHE A 97 11.79 5.77 5.60
N VAL A 98 10.60 6.35 5.38
CA VAL A 98 10.17 7.58 6.07
C VAL A 98 8.81 7.39 6.73
N ALA A 99 7.75 7.15 5.94
CA ALA A 99 6.39 7.23 6.43
C ALA A 99 6.07 6.11 7.44
N LEU A 100 6.44 4.86 7.16
CA LEU A 100 6.20 3.73 8.06
C LEU A 100 7.00 3.85 9.38
N PRO A 101 8.32 4.10 9.37
CA PRO A 101 9.07 4.35 10.61
C PRO A 101 8.53 5.54 11.42
N LEU A 102 8.10 6.61 10.74
CA LEU A 102 7.53 7.77 11.41
C LEU A 102 6.17 7.46 12.04
N ALA A 103 5.28 6.77 11.30
CA ALA A 103 3.99 6.33 11.82
C ALA A 103 4.16 5.43 13.05
N ALA A 104 5.14 4.51 13.02
CA ALA A 104 5.43 3.65 14.15
C ALA A 104 5.86 4.41 15.41
N LYS A 105 6.66 5.47 15.24
CA LYS A 105 7.07 6.36 16.33
C LYS A 105 5.90 7.19 16.88
N ILE A 106 5.07 7.74 16.00
CA ILE A 106 3.94 8.60 16.39
C ILE A 106 2.85 7.81 17.11
N PHE A 107 2.50 6.62 16.59
CA PHE A 107 1.39 5.83 17.09
C PHE A 107 1.81 4.70 18.05
N GLY A 108 3.12 4.55 18.32
CA GLY A 108 3.62 3.54 19.25
C GLY A 108 3.41 2.10 18.77
N SER A 109 3.27 1.87 17.47
CA SER A 109 2.98 0.55 16.88
C SER A 109 4.21 -0.34 16.67
N GLY A 110 5.41 0.18 16.97
CA GLY A 110 6.65 -0.58 17.01
C GLY A 110 7.00 -1.30 15.70
N ASP A 111 7.50 -2.53 15.83
CA ASP A 111 8.04 -3.29 14.69
C ASP A 111 6.98 -3.74 13.69
N GLN A 112 5.70 -3.78 14.10
CA GLN A 112 4.60 -4.11 13.20
C GLN A 112 4.57 -3.16 12.01
N ILE A 113 4.83 -1.87 12.23
CA ILE A 113 4.77 -0.89 11.15
C ILE A 113 6.16 -0.51 10.65
N THR A 114 7.13 -0.36 11.55
CA THR A 114 8.48 0.18 11.23
C THR A 114 9.15 -0.57 10.09
N HIS A 115 9.02 -1.90 10.06
CA HIS A 115 9.70 -2.77 9.09
C HIS A 115 8.73 -3.48 8.15
N MET A 116 7.51 -2.97 7.98
CA MET A 116 6.46 -3.63 7.19
C MET A 116 6.91 -3.97 5.76
N ALA A 117 7.69 -3.11 5.11
CA ALA A 117 8.23 -3.40 3.78
C ALA A 117 9.17 -4.64 3.76
N ALA A 118 9.98 -4.82 4.81
CA ALA A 118 10.82 -6.00 4.96
C ALA A 118 9.98 -7.24 5.34
N THR A 119 9.00 -7.09 6.24
CA THR A 119 8.09 -8.15 6.67
C THR A 119 7.23 -8.69 5.53
N VAL A 120 6.74 -7.82 4.64
CA VAL A 120 5.97 -8.19 3.42
C VAL A 120 6.90 -8.67 2.28
N GLY A 121 8.20 -8.40 2.41
CA GLY A 121 9.19 -8.66 1.39
C GLY A 121 9.31 -7.49 0.43
N TYR A 122 10.53 -6.96 0.31
CA TYR A 122 10.82 -5.81 -0.54
C TYR A 122 10.44 -6.03 -2.00
N GLY A 123 10.53 -7.25 -2.53
CA GLY A 123 10.14 -7.54 -3.91
C GLY A 123 8.65 -7.31 -4.17
N THR A 124 7.77 -7.81 -3.30
CA THR A 124 6.33 -7.59 -3.38
C THR A 124 6.00 -6.12 -3.25
N PHE A 125 6.53 -5.49 -2.19
CA PHE A 125 6.26 -4.09 -1.89
C PHE A 125 6.76 -3.16 -3.02
N LEU A 126 7.97 -3.40 -3.54
CA LEU A 126 8.53 -2.68 -4.68
C LEU A 126 7.78 -2.94 -5.98
N THR A 127 7.11 -4.08 -6.16
CA THR A 127 6.36 -4.35 -7.39
C THR A 127 5.01 -3.65 -7.39
N GLU A 128 4.31 -3.70 -6.26
CA GLU A 128 2.97 -3.14 -6.12
C GLU A 128 2.95 -1.61 -6.30
N HIS A 129 3.96 -0.89 -5.81
CA HIS A 129 3.96 0.57 -5.83
C HIS A 129 4.17 1.19 -7.23
N PRO A 130 5.15 0.77 -8.06
CA PRO A 130 5.27 1.19 -9.45
C PRO A 130 4.07 0.79 -10.29
N LEU A 131 3.44 -0.37 -10.03
CA LEU A 131 2.18 -0.74 -10.70
C LEU A 131 1.03 0.21 -10.31
N PHE A 132 0.93 0.59 -9.04
CA PHE A 132 0.02 1.64 -8.59
C PHE A 132 0.28 2.97 -9.31
N GLY A 133 1.55 3.38 -9.37
CA GLY A 133 1.95 4.61 -10.06
C GLY A 133 1.67 4.57 -11.57
N LEU A 134 1.91 3.43 -12.23
CA LEU A 134 1.58 3.19 -13.62
C LEU A 134 0.06 3.34 -13.85
N ALA A 135 -0.75 2.73 -12.98
CA ALA A 135 -2.21 2.83 -13.05
C ALA A 135 -2.69 4.29 -12.90
N LEU A 136 -2.09 5.09 -12.00
CA LEU A 136 -2.38 6.51 -11.89
C LEU A 136 -2.03 7.28 -13.18
N GLY A 137 -0.85 7.02 -13.74
CA GLY A 137 -0.40 7.65 -14.99
C GLY A 137 -1.36 7.35 -16.14
N LEU A 138 -1.78 6.09 -16.29
CA LEU A 138 -2.77 5.66 -17.27
C LEU A 138 -4.14 6.30 -17.03
N MET A 139 -4.62 6.33 -15.79
CA MET A 139 -5.90 6.93 -15.43
C MET A 139 -5.96 8.43 -15.77
N LEU A 140 -4.89 9.17 -15.48
CA LEU A 140 -4.83 10.60 -15.81
C LEU A 140 -4.67 10.83 -17.32
N ALA A 141 -3.94 9.96 -18.02
CA ALA A 141 -3.82 10.02 -19.46
C ALA A 141 -5.16 9.75 -20.17
N SER A 142 -5.91 8.74 -19.74
CA SER A 142 -7.20 8.37 -20.35
C SER A 142 -8.27 9.44 -20.17
N ARG A 143 -8.36 10.07 -18.99
CA ARG A 143 -9.30 11.18 -18.74
C ARG A 143 -9.06 12.37 -19.67
N ARG A 144 -7.81 12.63 -20.05
CA ARG A 144 -7.45 13.72 -20.96
C ARG A 144 -7.68 13.38 -22.43
N LEU A 145 -7.74 12.11 -22.79
CA LEU A 145 -8.18 11.68 -24.11
C LEU A 145 -9.68 11.90 -24.26
N VAL A 146 -10.47 11.43 -23.29
CA VAL A 146 -11.94 11.59 -23.30
C VAL A 146 -12.37 13.06 -23.29
N ALA A 147 -11.64 13.95 -22.60
CA ALA A 147 -11.98 15.39 -22.55
C ALA A 147 -11.60 16.17 -23.82
N ARG A 148 -10.99 15.52 -24.82
CA ARG A 148 -10.64 16.13 -26.12
C ARG A 148 -11.61 15.77 -27.24
N ASP A 149 -12.53 14.84 -26.98
CA ASP A 149 -13.67 14.48 -27.83
C ASP A 149 -14.91 15.29 -27.44
#